data_AF-A0A1H3PNA5-F1
#
_entry.id   AF-A0A1H3PNA5-F1
#
_cell.length_a   1.000
_cell.length_b   1.000
_cell.length_c   1.000
_cell.angle_alpha   90.00
_cell.angle_beta   90.00
_cell.angle_gamma   90.00
#
_symmetry.space_group_name_H-M   'P 1'
#
loop_
_entity.id
_entity.type
_entity.pdbx_description
1 polymer ?
#
loop_
_entity_poly.entity_id
_entity_poly.type
_entity_poly.pdbx_seq_one_letter_code
_entity_poly.pdbx_strand_id
1 'polypeptide(L)'
;MSNDSAQETTGASRLDAETTFAPRQQVLDQLRSYLAMLVDVIDQHPEASMERDEAQWRLEELVEELARTPPSPPRVQSRWLRLVPVLREVRPDVPIAILTQLLKRAIGDL
;
A
#
# COMPACT_ATOMS: atom_id res chain seq x y z
N MET A 1 -48.22 33.70 -1.49
CA MET A 1 -48.14 32.33 -0.94
C MET A 1 -46.73 31.86 -1.16
N SER A 2 -46.00 31.63 -0.06
CA SER A 2 -44.59 31.22 -0.03
C SER A 2 -44.45 29.70 -0.14
N ASN A 3 -43.32 29.27 -0.73
CA ASN A 3 -42.54 28.03 -0.54
C ASN A 3 -41.67 27.94 -1.81
N ASP A 4 -40.40 28.34 -1.86
CA ASP A 4 -39.24 28.08 -1.00
C ASP A 4 -39.03 26.59 -0.69
N SER A 5 -38.04 26.01 -1.37
CA SER A 5 -37.25 24.82 -0.98
C SER A 5 -36.26 24.51 -2.12
N ALA A 6 -35.28 25.40 -2.29
CA ALA A 6 -33.99 24.99 -2.82
C ALA A 6 -33.26 24.30 -1.65
N GLN A 7 -33.20 22.97 -1.64
CA GLN A 7 -32.47 22.23 -0.61
C GLN A 7 -31.28 21.51 -1.26
N GLU A 8 -30.11 22.08 -0.99
CA GLU A 8 -28.79 21.64 -1.39
C GLU A 8 -28.51 20.20 -0.91
N THR A 9 -28.54 19.24 -1.82
CA THR A 9 -27.94 17.91 -1.60
C THR A 9 -26.46 17.97 -1.96
N THR A 10 -25.64 18.63 -1.14
CA THR A 10 -24.17 18.70 -1.36
C THR A 10 -23.36 18.33 -0.11
N GLY A 11 -24.02 18.07 1.02
CA GLY A 11 -23.36 17.74 2.30
C GLY A 11 -22.95 16.27 2.46
N ALA A 12 -23.76 15.32 1.99
CA ALA A 12 -23.51 13.88 2.23
C ALA A 12 -22.26 13.37 1.48
N SER A 13 -22.05 13.83 0.24
CA SER A 13 -20.98 13.32 -0.63
C SER A 13 -19.56 13.70 -0.17
N ARG A 14 -19.41 14.80 0.59
CA ARG A 14 -18.10 15.26 1.08
C ARG A 14 -17.69 14.57 2.37
N LEU A 15 -18.65 14.34 3.28
CA LEU A 15 -18.41 13.67 4.55
C LEU A 15 -18.09 12.18 4.36
N ASP A 16 -18.78 11.50 3.43
CA ASP A 16 -18.50 10.09 3.11
C ASP A 16 -17.12 9.92 2.46
N ALA A 17 -16.67 10.89 1.67
CA ALA A 17 -15.31 10.91 1.14
C ALA A 17 -14.28 11.11 2.27
N GLU A 18 -14.42 12.14 3.11
CA GLU A 18 -13.48 12.38 4.21
C GLU A 18 -13.36 11.18 5.18
N THR A 19 -14.48 10.48 5.42
CA THR A 19 -14.51 9.30 6.29
C THR A 19 -14.01 8.01 5.62
N THR A 20 -14.07 7.90 4.28
CA THR A 20 -13.49 6.76 3.53
C THR A 20 -11.99 6.93 3.30
N PHE A 21 -11.53 8.17 3.16
CA PHE A 21 -10.12 8.50 2.97
C PHE A 21 -9.28 8.29 4.23
N ALA A 22 -9.81 8.57 5.42
CA ALA A 22 -9.07 8.36 6.67
C ALA A 22 -8.67 6.88 6.92
N PRO A 23 -9.56 5.88 6.76
CA PRO A 23 -9.21 4.45 6.82
C PRO A 23 -8.21 4.04 5.74
N ARG A 24 -8.33 4.58 4.52
CA ARG A 24 -7.41 4.24 3.43
C ARG A 24 -6.02 4.79 3.67
N GLN A 25 -5.90 6.03 4.15
CA GLN A 25 -4.63 6.64 4.49
C GLN A 25 -3.96 5.90 5.66
N GLN A 26 -4.72 5.55 6.70
CA GLN A 26 -4.20 4.74 7.80
C GLN A 26 -3.66 3.37 7.34
N VAL A 27 -4.37 2.69 6.43
CA VAL A 27 -3.91 1.42 5.85
C VAL A 27 -2.65 1.62 5.00
N LEU A 28 -2.59 2.71 4.21
CA LEU A 28 -1.40 3.05 3.43
C LEU A 28 -0.18 3.32 4.32
N ASP A 29 -0.36 4.08 5.41
CA ASP A 29 0.70 4.39 6.36
C ASP A 29 1.20 3.14 7.08
N GLN A 30 0.28 2.28 7.55
CA GLN A 30 0.62 0.98 8.15
C GLN A 30 1.40 0.08 7.19
N LEU A 31 0.96 0.00 5.93
CA LEU A 31 1.63 -0.79 4.90
C LEU A 31 3.04 -0.25 4.62
N ARG A 32 3.20 1.08 4.52
CA ARG A 32 4.50 1.72 4.32
C ARG A 32 5.46 1.45 5.48
N SER A 33 5.00 1.60 6.72
CA SER A 33 5.82 1.32 7.90
C SER A 33 6.26 -0.14 7.96
N TYR A 34 5.34 -1.08 7.66
CA TYR A 34 5.68 -2.50 7.64
C TYR A 34 6.71 -2.83 6.53
N LEU A 35 6.51 -2.32 5.32
CA LEU A 35 7.42 -2.59 4.21
C LEU A 35 8.79 -1.93 4.41
N ALA A 36 8.85 -0.75 5.02
CA ALA A 36 10.12 -0.11 5.39
C ALA A 36 10.89 -0.95 6.44
N MET A 37 10.19 -1.48 7.45
CA MET A 37 10.81 -2.41 8.40
C MET A 37 11.30 -3.69 7.70
N LEU A 38 10.56 -4.17 6.70
CA LEU A 38 10.98 -5.34 5.94
C LEU A 38 12.26 -5.06 5.12
N VAL A 39 12.47 -3.84 4.61
CA VAL A 39 13.74 -3.43 3.99
C VAL A 39 14.89 -3.59 4.98
N ASP A 40 14.76 -3.03 6.19
CA ASP A 40 15.81 -3.13 7.22
C ASP A 40 16.11 -4.59 7.60
N VAL A 41 15.07 -5.41 7.64
CA VAL A 41 15.16 -6.83 7.98
C VAL A 41 15.84 -7.65 6.89
N ILE A 42 15.60 -7.33 5.60
CA ILE A 42 16.33 -7.93 4.48
C ILE A 42 17.78 -7.44 4.47
N ASP A 43 18.00 -6.17 4.83
CA ASP A 43 19.35 -5.61 4.87
C ASP A 43 20.22 -6.30 5.94
N GLN A 44 19.62 -6.71 7.06
CA GLN A 44 20.31 -7.45 8.13
C GLN A 44 20.45 -8.96 7.87
N HIS A 45 20.04 -9.46 6.70
CA HIS A 45 20.14 -10.88 6.39
C HIS A 45 21.60 -11.35 6.43
N PRO A 46 21.94 -12.44 7.14
CA PRO A 46 23.33 -12.85 7.37
C PRO A 46 24.05 -13.29 6.09
N GLU A 47 23.29 -13.75 5.09
CA GLU A 47 23.82 -14.15 3.80
C GLU A 47 23.59 -13.03 2.79
N ALA A 48 24.68 -12.49 2.26
CA ALA A 48 24.66 -11.63 1.08
C ALA A 48 24.50 -12.50 -0.16
N SER A 49 23.33 -12.42 -0.80
CA SER A 49 23.01 -13.13 -2.03
C SER A 49 22.38 -12.19 -3.05
N MET A 50 22.40 -12.60 -4.33
CA MET A 50 21.77 -11.83 -5.40
C MET A 50 20.27 -11.67 -5.16
N GLU A 51 19.61 -12.69 -4.63
CA GLU A 51 18.18 -12.69 -4.31
C GLU A 51 17.87 -11.73 -3.16
N ARG A 52 18.72 -11.68 -2.13
CA ARG A 52 18.61 -10.72 -1.02
C ARG A 52 18.69 -9.29 -1.52
N ASP A 53 19.68 -8.99 -2.36
CA ASP A 53 19.86 -7.65 -2.94
C ASP A 53 18.70 -7.27 -3.87
N GLU A 54 18.21 -8.22 -4.67
CA GLU A 54 17.03 -8.02 -5.52
C GLU A 54 15.77 -7.77 -4.69
N ALA A 55 15.56 -8.51 -3.60
CA ALA A 55 14.43 -8.33 -2.71
C ALA A 55 14.46 -6.95 -2.05
N GLN A 56 15.63 -6.53 -1.57
CA GLN A 56 15.84 -5.22 -0.96
C GLN A 56 15.50 -4.10 -1.95
N TRP A 57 16.13 -4.11 -3.13
CA TRP A 57 15.90 -3.10 -4.16
C TRP A 57 14.42 -3.02 -4.58
N ARG A 58 13.76 -4.16 -4.78
CA ARG A 58 12.33 -4.18 -5.15
C ARG A 58 11.41 -3.72 -4.02
N LEU A 59 11.75 -3.97 -2.77
CA LEU A 59 11.01 -3.46 -1.62
C LEU A 59 11.11 -1.93 -1.54
N GLU A 60 12.31 -1.38 -1.68
CA GLU A 60 12.56 0.06 -1.70
C GLU A 60 11.73 0.74 -2.80
N GLU A 61 11.78 0.21 -4.03
CA GLU A 61 10.96 0.73 -5.13
C GLU A 61 9.45 0.70 -4.86
N LEU A 62 8.97 -0.32 -4.15
CA LEU A 62 7.56 -0.43 -3.75
C LEU A 62 7.19 0.60 -2.68
N VAL A 63 8.06 0.77 -1.67
CA VAL A 63 7.88 1.78 -0.62
C VAL A 63 7.87 3.19 -1.22
N GLU A 64 8.76 3.49 -2.16
CA GLU A 64 8.79 4.75 -2.89
C GLU A 64 7.50 5.00 -3.69
N GLU A 65 6.98 3.98 -4.37
CA GLU A 65 5.73 4.12 -5.12
C GLU A 65 4.53 4.37 -4.19
N LEU A 66 4.47 3.69 -3.04
CA LEU A 66 3.45 3.89 -2.01
C LEU A 66 3.54 5.27 -1.34
N ALA A 67 4.72 5.91 -1.34
CA ALA A 67 4.92 7.25 -0.79
C ALA A 67 4.44 8.37 -1.73
N ARG A 68 4.15 8.08 -3.00
CA ARG A 68 3.60 9.07 -3.94
C ARG A 68 2.17 9.46 -3.54
N THR A 69 1.78 10.70 -3.84
CA THR A 69 0.44 11.21 -3.53
C THR A 69 -0.29 11.67 -4.81
N PRO A 70 -1.31 10.94 -5.29
CA PRO A 70 -1.70 9.58 -4.86
C PRO A 70 -0.73 8.51 -5.38
N PRO A 71 -0.62 7.34 -4.73
CA PRO A 71 0.11 6.21 -5.28
C PRO A 71 -0.61 5.68 -6.52
N SER A 72 0.13 5.15 -7.50
CA SER A 72 -0.44 4.56 -8.72
C SER A 72 -0.80 3.08 -8.48
N PRO A 73 -2.10 2.70 -8.44
CA PRO A 73 -2.49 1.29 -8.25
C PRO A 73 -1.83 0.30 -9.21
N PRO A 74 -1.78 0.52 -10.54
CA PRO A 74 -1.17 -0.44 -11.46
C PRO A 74 0.34 -0.58 -11.25
N ARG A 75 1.04 0.50 -10.87
CA ARG A 75 2.50 0.43 -10.59
C ARG A 75 2.75 -0.33 -9.29
N VAL A 76 1.99 -0.04 -8.24
CA VAL A 76 2.06 -0.75 -6.96
C VAL A 76 1.81 -2.25 -7.14
N GLN A 77 0.75 -2.64 -7.87
CA GLN A 77 0.47 -4.04 -8.18
C GLN A 77 1.61 -4.69 -8.99
N SER A 78 2.09 -4.02 -10.04
CA SER A 78 3.17 -4.55 -10.87
C SER A 78 4.46 -4.79 -10.06
N ARG A 79 4.82 -3.85 -9.20
CA ARG A 79 5.97 -3.98 -8.28
C ARG A 79 5.77 -5.12 -7.30
N TRP A 80 4.60 -5.22 -6.67
CA TRP A 80 4.27 -6.30 -5.75
C TRP A 80 4.38 -7.68 -6.40
N LEU A 81 3.79 -7.88 -7.59
CA LEU A 81 3.82 -9.15 -8.30
C LEU A 81 5.24 -9.61 -8.65
N ARG A 82 6.16 -8.67 -8.94
CA ARG A 82 7.57 -8.98 -9.19
C ARG A 82 8.36 -9.23 -7.91
N LEU A 83 7.97 -8.60 -6.80
CA LEU A 83 8.63 -8.78 -5.52
C LEU A 83 8.29 -10.13 -4.86
N VAL A 84 7.03 -10.59 -4.97
CA VAL A 84 6.54 -11.80 -4.29
C VAL A 84 7.41 -13.06 -4.52
N PRO A 85 7.83 -13.42 -5.74
CA PRO A 85 8.67 -14.60 -5.95
C PRO A 85 9.99 -14.51 -5.17
N VAL A 86 10.68 -13.37 -5.23
CA VAL A 86 11.97 -13.15 -4.58
C VAL A 86 11.82 -13.14 -3.06
N LEU A 87 10.75 -12.52 -2.54
CA LEU A 87 10.45 -12.56 -1.10
C LEU A 87 10.22 -13.97 -0.59
N ARG A 88 9.60 -14.86 -1.38
CA ARG A 88 9.38 -16.26 -0.96
C ARG A 88 10.68 -17.04 -0.85
N GLU A 89 11.70 -16.67 -1.61
CA GLU A 89 13.02 -17.29 -1.57
C GLU A 89 13.83 -16.78 -0.37
N VAL A 90 13.89 -15.46 -0.20
CA VAL A 90 14.73 -14.83 0.84
C VAL A 90 14.07 -14.86 2.23
N ARG A 91 12.75 -14.67 2.30
CA ARG A 91 11.98 -14.57 3.55
C ARG A 91 10.64 -15.31 3.45
N PRO A 92 10.65 -16.65 3.46
CA PRO A 92 9.44 -17.46 3.36
C PRO A 92 8.47 -17.28 4.54
N ASP A 93 8.93 -16.71 5.65
CA ASP A 93 8.13 -16.36 6.83
C ASP A 93 7.25 -15.11 6.65
N VAL A 94 7.48 -14.33 5.60
CA VAL A 94 6.68 -13.14 5.30
C VAL A 94 5.25 -13.54 4.90
N PRO A 95 4.20 -12.99 5.53
CA PRO A 95 2.82 -13.36 5.26
C PRO A 95 2.28 -12.70 3.97
N ILE A 96 2.75 -13.16 2.81
CA ILE A 96 2.43 -12.61 1.47
C ILE A 96 0.92 -12.46 1.22
N ALA A 97 0.10 -13.40 1.67
CA ALA A 97 -1.34 -13.35 1.48
C ALA A 97 -1.99 -12.15 2.21
N ILE A 98 -1.57 -11.90 3.44
CA ILE A 98 -2.06 -10.79 4.27
C ILE A 98 -1.60 -9.46 3.65
N LEU A 99 -0.33 -9.37 3.27
CA LEU A 99 0.23 -8.17 2.63
C LEU A 99 -0.46 -7.85 1.30
N THR A 100 -0.79 -8.87 0.52
CA THR A 100 -1.54 -8.69 -0.73
C THR A 100 -2.92 -8.06 -0.47
N GLN A 101 -3.63 -8.50 0.58
CA GLN A 101 -4.93 -7.93 0.96
C GLN A 101 -4.81 -6.49 1.44
N LEU A 102 -3.81 -6.20 2.29
CA LEU A 102 -3.54 -4.84 2.78
C LEU A 102 -3.20 -3.89 1.63
N LEU A 103 -2.38 -4.36 0.68
CA LEU A 103 -1.94 -3.58 -0.46
C LEU A 103 -3.10 -3.26 -1.42
N LYS A 104 -3.97 -4.23 -1.71
CA LYS A 104 -5.23 -4.00 -2.43
C LYS A 104 -6.12 -2.95 -1.78
N ARG A 105 -6.32 -3.07 -0.45
CA ARG A 105 -7.09 -2.10 0.33
C ARG A 105 -6.46 -0.70 0.32
N ALA A 106 -5.13 -0.60 0.42
CA ALA A 106 -4.39 0.66 0.38
C ALA A 106 -4.55 1.40 -0.96
N ILE A 107 -4.52 0.68 -2.08
CA ILE A 107 -4.62 1.26 -3.42
C ILE A 107 -6.07 1.38 -3.95
N GLY A 108 -7.07 0.95 -3.17
CA GLY A 108 -8.48 1.04 -3.54
C GLY A 108 -8.93 0.03 -4.59
N ASP A 109 -8.21 -1.10 -4.69
CA ASP A 109 -8.55 -2.24 -5.54
C ASP A 109 -9.34 -3.26 -4.69
N LEU A 110 -10.66 -3.07 -4.59
CA LEU A 110 -11.60 -3.92 -3.84
C LEU A 110 -12.46 -4.76 -4.79
#